data_AF-A0A7J4IMW8-F1
#
_entry.id   AF-A0A7J4IMW8-F1
#
_cell.length_a   1.000
_cell.length_b   1.000
_cell.length_c   1.000
_cell.angle_alpha   90.00
_cell.angle_beta   90.00
_cell.angle_gamma   90.00
#
_symmetry.space_group_name_H-M   'P 1'
#
loop_
_entity.id
_entity.type
_entity.pdbx_description
1 polymer ?
#
loop_
_entity_poly.entity_id
_entity_poly.type
_entity_poly.pdbx_seq_one_letter_code
_entity_poly.pdbx_strand_id
1 'polypeptide(L)' 'MHRIIYSLITLSISLLPLSLFSAEEESTRGGIEEITVTAEKRTSTVSDTSMSISAFDASLIEDLGLQGANDLMDQ' A
#
# COMPACT_ATOMS: atom_id res chain seq x y z
N MET A 1 -32.48 -0.46 -42.21
CA MET A 1 -31.33 0.40 -41.82
C MET A 1 -31.19 0.56 -40.31
N HIS A 2 -32.25 0.96 -39.57
CA HIS A 2 -32.13 1.28 -38.15
C HIS A 2 -31.79 0.09 -37.23
N ARG A 3 -32.31 -1.11 -37.53
CA ARG A 3 -32.02 -2.34 -36.74
C ARG A 3 -30.55 -2.74 -36.70
N ILE A 4 -29.84 -2.51 -37.81
CA ILE A 4 -28.41 -2.82 -37.94
C ILE A 4 -27.59 -1.79 -37.14
N ILE A 5 -27.99 -0.51 -37.19
CA ILE A 5 -27.39 0.55 -36.36
C ILE A 5 -27.52 0.24 -34.86
N TYR A 6 -28.71 -0.16 -34.41
CA TYR A 6 -28.92 -0.48 -32.99
C TYR A 6 -28.11 -1.70 -32.55
N SER A 7 -28.02 -2.73 -33.39
CA SER A 7 -27.18 -3.91 -33.11
C SER A 7 -25.70 -3.57 -32.99
N LEU A 8 -25.19 -2.63 -33.80
CA LEU A 8 -23.79 -2.23 -33.76
C LEU A 8 -23.46 -1.43 -32.48
N ILE A 9 -24.38 -0.56 -32.07
CA ILE A 9 -24.28 0.26 -30.84
C ILE A 9 -24.33 -0.62 -29.58
N THR A 10 -25.20 -1.63 -29.56
CA THR A 10 -25.25 -2.56 -28.41
C THR A 10 -23.98 -3.41 -28.30
N LEU A 11 -23.39 -3.78 -29.42
CA LEU A 11 -22.18 -4.60 -29.44
C LEU A 11 -20.95 -3.83 -28.96
N SER A 12 -20.81 -2.55 -29.36
CA SER A 12 -19.71 -1.69 -28.91
C SER A 12 -19.82 -1.36 -27.42
N ILE A 13 -21.03 -1.11 -26.91
CA ILE A 13 -21.28 -0.92 -25.47
C ILE A 13 -21.00 -2.19 -24.65
N SER A 14 -21.25 -3.38 -25.20
CA SER A 14 -20.95 -4.65 -24.53
C SER A 14 -19.45 -4.94 -24.40
N LEU A 15 -18.60 -4.38 -25.27
CA LEU A 15 -17.15 -4.61 -25.24
C LEU A 15 -16.38 -3.60 -24.37
N LEU A 16 -17.01 -2.50 -23.94
CA LEU A 16 -16.40 -1.48 -23.07
C LEU A 16 -15.89 -1.99 -21.69
N PRO A 17 -16.55 -2.92 -20.98
CA PRO A 17 -16.09 -3.30 -19.64
C PRO A 17 -14.82 -4.16 -19.65
N LEU A 18 -14.39 -4.71 -20.78
CA LEU A 18 -13.17 -5.53 -20.86
C LEU A 18 -11.88 -4.69 -20.77
N SER A 19 -11.91 -3.42 -21.19
CA SER A 19 -10.72 -2.55 -21.15
C SER A 19 -10.49 -1.88 -19.79
N LEU A 20 -11.44 -1.97 -18.85
CA LEU A 20 -11.34 -1.30 -17.55
C LEU A 20 -10.58 -2.14 -16.50
N PHE A 21 -10.28 -3.41 -16.78
CA PHE A 21 -9.56 -4.32 -15.89
C PHE A 21 -8.10 -4.54 -16.31
N SER A 22 -7.45 -3.53 -16.87
CA SER A 22 -5.97 -3.53 -16.95
C SER A 22 -5.46 -3.22 -15.54
N ALA A 23 -5.29 -4.27 -14.74
CA ALA A 23 -4.73 -4.19 -13.39
C ALA A 23 -3.22 -3.93 -13.48
N GLU A 24 -2.85 -2.66 -13.57
CA GLU A 24 -1.50 -2.19 -13.31
C GLU A 24 -1.27 -2.19 -11.79
N GLU A 25 -0.48 -3.17 -11.35
CA GLU A 25 0.38 -3.31 -10.15
C GLU A 25 0.39 -2.20 -9.07
N GLU A 26 -0.77 -1.78 -8.53
CA GLU A 26 -0.83 -0.85 -7.40
C GLU A 26 -1.67 -1.38 -6.22
N SER A 27 -1.59 -2.68 -5.95
CA SER A 27 -2.39 -3.32 -4.88
C SER A 27 -1.65 -3.57 -3.56
N THR A 28 -0.37 -3.23 -3.43
CA THR A 28 0.42 -3.58 -2.23
C THR A 28 0.83 -2.39 -1.34
N ARG A 29 0.73 -1.14 -1.81
CA ARG A 29 1.22 0.03 -1.03
C ARG A 29 0.11 0.93 -0.45
N GLY A 30 -1.15 0.64 -0.73
CA GLY A 30 -2.29 1.52 -0.44
C GLY A 30 -3.22 1.05 0.68
N GLY A 31 -2.70 0.36 1.70
CA GLY A 31 -3.46 -0.12 2.85
C GLY A 31 -3.34 0.78 4.08
N ILE A 32 -4.30 0.68 5.01
CA ILE A 32 -4.11 1.18 6.37
C ILE A 32 -3.21 0.19 7.11
N GLU A 33 -2.07 0.64 7.58
CA GLU A 33 -1.11 -0.15 8.35
C GLU A 33 -1.27 0.15 9.84
N GLU A 34 -1.51 -0.88 10.66
CA GLU A 34 -1.57 -0.76 12.12
C GLU A 34 -0.22 -1.12 12.72
N ILE A 35 0.40 -0.15 13.41
CA ILE A 35 1.73 -0.31 14.01
C ILE A 35 1.58 -0.48 15.52
N THR A 36 1.95 -1.66 16.01
CA THR A 36 1.96 -1.98 17.45
C THR A 36 3.33 -1.69 18.06
N VAL A 37 3.32 -1.00 19.19
CA VAL A 37 4.49 -0.58 19.95
C VAL A 37 4.56 -1.37 21.25
N THR A 38 5.75 -1.87 21.59
CA THR A 38 6.02 -2.65 22.81
C THR A 38 6.97 -1.97 23.80
N ALA A 39 7.40 -0.73 23.50
CA ALA A 39 8.39 0.01 24.27
C ALA A 39 7.97 0.34 25.72
N GLU A 40 6.67 0.36 26.01
CA GLU A 40 6.13 0.70 27.34
C GLU A 40 5.87 -0.52 28.24
N LYS A 41 6.43 -1.69 27.91
CA LYS A 41 6.10 -2.99 28.55
C LYS A 41 4.62 -3.39 28.42
N ARG A 42 3.91 -2.73 27.52
CA ARG A 42 2.52 -2.95 27.14
C ARG A 42 2.42 -2.78 25.62
N THR A 43 1.53 -3.54 24.99
CA THR A 43 1.17 -3.37 23.59
C THR A 43 0.22 -2.17 23.45
N SER A 44 0.63 -1.16 22.69
CA SER A 44 -0.18 0.03 22.35
C SER A 44 0.01 0.37 20.87
N THR A 45 -0.87 1.17 20.29
CA THR A 45 -0.70 1.67 18.91
C THR A 45 0.14 2.95 18.92
N VAL A 46 0.81 3.26 17.80
CA VAL A 46 1.52 4.56 17.66
C VAL A 46 0.55 5.74 17.80
N SER A 47 -0.67 5.60 17.28
CA SER A 47 -1.71 6.64 17.34
C SER A 47 -2.19 6.94 18.76
N ASP A 48 -2.18 5.94 19.65
CA ASP A 48 -2.64 6.08 21.04
C ASP A 48 -1.52 6.47 22.02
N THR A 49 -0.26 6.55 21.55
CA THR A 49 0.92 6.81 22.39
C THR A 49 1.39 8.25 22.25
N SER A 50 1.38 9.03 23.33
CA SER A 50 1.73 10.46 23.32
C SER A 50 3.24 10.76 23.41
N MET A 51 4.09 9.79 23.07
CA MET A 51 5.54 9.93 23.03
C MET A 51 6.02 9.88 21.57
N SER A 52 7.08 10.63 21.25
CA SER A 52 7.69 10.57 19.92
C SER A 52 8.32 9.19 19.71
N ILE A 53 7.94 8.52 18.61
CA ILE A 53 8.48 7.23 18.20
C ILE A 53 9.19 7.41 16.87
N SER A 54 10.43 6.94 16.78
CA SER A 54 11.16 6.80 15.52
C SER A 54 11.33 5.30 15.22
N ALA A 55 11.06 4.91 13.99
CA ALA A 55 11.15 3.53 13.55
C ALA A 55 11.80 3.46 12.16
N PHE A 56 12.49 2.36 11.89
CA PHE A 56 13.11 2.07 10.60
C PHE A 56 12.47 0.81 10.04
N ASP A 57 12.09 0.86 8.76
CA ASP A 57 11.61 -0.32 8.05
C ASP A 57 12.78 -1.20 7.58
N ALA A 58 12.50 -2.47 7.30
CA ALA A 58 13.50 -3.44 6.84
C ALA A 58 14.22 -3.00 5.56
N SER A 59 13.48 -2.38 4.63
CA SER A 59 14.04 -1.83 3.39
C SER A 59 15.10 -0.76 3.65
N LEU A 60 14.81 0.18 4.57
CA LEU A 60 15.73 1.25 4.95
C LEU A 60 16.98 0.71 5.66
N ILE A 61 16.83 -0.32 6.49
CA ILE A 61 17.95 -0.97 7.20
C ILE A 61 18.92 -1.61 6.20
N GLU A 62 18.38 -2.29 5.18
CA GLU A 62 19.16 -2.93 4.12
C GLU A 62 19.89 -1.89 3.24
N ASP A 63 19.17 -0.85 2.81
CA ASP A 63 19.73 0.23 1.98
C ASP A 63 20.89 0.97 2.68
N LEU A 64 20.77 1.15 3.99
CA LEU A 64 21.79 1.81 4.82
C LEU A 64 22.91 0.85 5.29
N GLY A 65 22.79 -0.45 5.01
CA GLY A 65 23.80 -1.45 5.38
C GLY A 65 24.00 -1.63 6.88
N LEU A 66 22.95 -1.38 7.68
CA LEU A 66 23.01 -1.41 9.15
C LEU A 66 23.07 -2.85 9.65
N GLN A 67 24.10 -3.21 10.42
CA GLN A 67 24.38 -4.60 10.81
C GLN A 67 24.02 -4.89 12.26
N GLY A 68 23.87 -3.86 13.08
CA GLY A 68 23.46 -4.01 14.47
C GLY A 68 22.75 -2.79 15.04
N ALA A 69 22.12 -2.97 16.20
CA ALA A 69 21.42 -1.89 16.90
C ALA A 69 22.34 -0.72 17.28
N ASN A 70 23.63 -0.98 17.46
CA ASN A 70 24.61 0.06 17.74
C ASN A 70 24.73 1.05 16.58
N ASP A 71 24.64 0.57 15.33
CA ASP A 71 24.70 1.39 14.12
C ASP A 71 23.46 2.30 13.98
N LEU A 72 22.37 1.96 14.68
CA LEU A 72 21.14 2.76 14.75
C LEU A 72 21.22 3.86 15.83
N MET A 73 22.09 3.68 16.83
CA MET A 73 22.19 4.56 17.99
C MET A 73 23.23 5.69 17.79
N ASP A 74 24.19 5.47 16.89
CA ASP A 74 25.27 6.43 16.56
C ASP A 74 24.90 7.39 15.42
N GLN A 75 23.68 7.27 14.88
CA GLN A 75 23.13 8.15 13.85
C GLN A 75 22.22 9.25 14.42
#